data_AF-A0A0D0BM00-F1
#
_entry.id   AF-A0A0D0BM00-F1
#
_cell.length_a   1.000
_cell.length_b   1.000
_cell.length_c   1.000
_cell.angle_alpha   90.00
_cell.angle_beta   90.00
_cell.angle_gamma   90.00
#
_symmetry.space_group_name_H-M   'P 1'
#
loop_
_entity.id
_entity.type
_entity.pdbx_description
1 polymer ?
#
loop_
_entity_poly.entity_id
_entity_poly.type
_entity_poly.pdbx_seq_one_letter_code
_entity_poly.pdbx_strand_id
1 'polypeptide(L)'
;MSMPGLKPIVLYDIPCVVQGQPWSPKTMITRYCLTFKGLPFQTVWLECPEIKPFYEQHSLAPTTLRVIKGTATPMHTLPVIMDPNTDRLITDSFVIAQYLDEQYPDTPKVMPNRITALVYVFQTALQNTIMGSVLLASFRGAQKLNPVSKEYFIRTRTEQFGIPWEQFVAPEKREQQWNAVRAACDTMDGWYTTSSGQFLLGDTPCFADFMVAGVYKWIQYYFEDQEWEEVKRWNEGRWMRLVEATDRYLDCSK
;
A
#
# COMPACT_ATOMS: atom_id res chain seq x y z
N MET A 1 -21.29 -4.78 -14.58
CA MET A 1 -22.37 -5.75 -14.32
C MET A 1 -21.89 -6.62 -13.18
N SER A 2 -22.58 -6.64 -12.04
CA SER A 2 -22.19 -7.50 -10.92
C SER A 2 -22.26 -8.95 -11.38
N MET A 3 -21.22 -9.74 -11.09
CA MET A 3 -21.21 -11.18 -11.36
C MET A 3 -22.17 -11.85 -10.37
N PRO A 4 -23.32 -12.40 -10.80
CA PRO A 4 -24.28 -12.98 -9.88
C PRO A 4 -23.66 -14.22 -9.19
N GLY A 5 -23.68 -14.24 -7.85
CA GLY A 5 -23.36 -15.44 -7.07
C GLY A 5 -21.97 -15.53 -6.46
N LEU A 6 -21.07 -14.57 -6.68
CA LEU A 6 -19.79 -14.55 -5.97
C LEU A 6 -19.96 -14.16 -4.50
N LYS A 7 -19.42 -15.00 -3.61
CA LYS A 7 -19.30 -14.67 -2.19
C LYS A 7 -18.23 -13.57 -2.02
N PRO A 8 -18.44 -12.57 -1.15
CA PRO A 8 -17.45 -11.52 -0.93
C PRO A 8 -16.10 -12.07 -0.46
N ILE A 9 -15.02 -11.68 -1.13
CA ILE A 9 -13.64 -11.95 -0.69
C ILE A 9 -13.42 -11.24 0.66
N VAL A 10 -12.69 -11.87 1.59
CA VAL A 10 -12.29 -11.22 2.83
C VAL A 10 -10.91 -10.61 2.63
N LEU A 11 -10.81 -9.29 2.69
CA LEU A 11 -9.54 -8.55 2.73
C LEU A 11 -9.16 -8.30 4.19
N TYR A 12 -8.02 -8.83 4.62
CA TYR A 12 -7.44 -8.50 5.92
C TYR A 12 -6.60 -7.21 5.81
N ASP A 13 -6.98 -6.20 6.59
CA ASP A 13 -6.39 -4.85 6.58
C ASP A 13 -6.08 -4.36 8.01
N ILE A 14 -5.33 -3.27 8.17
CA ILE A 14 -4.89 -2.76 9.47
C ILE A 14 -5.78 -1.57 9.87
N PRO A 15 -6.45 -1.59 11.04
CA PRO A 15 -7.27 -0.47 11.47
C PRO A 15 -6.41 0.72 11.91
N CYS A 16 -7.06 1.87 12.02
CA CYS A 16 -6.50 3.08 12.62
C CYS A 16 -7.55 3.70 13.56
N VAL A 17 -7.22 4.83 14.20
CA VAL A 17 -8.14 5.50 15.14
C VAL A 17 -9.44 5.96 14.50
N VAL A 18 -9.44 6.15 13.17
CA VAL A 18 -10.64 6.44 12.40
C VAL A 18 -11.22 5.12 11.88
N GLN A 19 -12.36 4.73 12.43
CA GLN A 19 -13.00 3.45 12.08
C GLN A 19 -13.32 3.37 10.59
N GLY A 20 -12.98 2.21 9.99
CA GLY A 20 -13.24 1.93 8.58
C GLY A 20 -12.29 2.60 7.60
N GLN A 21 -11.39 3.50 8.03
CA GLN A 21 -10.45 4.19 7.15
C GLN A 21 -9.25 3.28 6.81
N PRO A 22 -9.06 2.89 5.53
CA PRO A 22 -7.82 2.23 5.12
C PRO A 22 -6.68 3.25 4.99
N TRP A 23 -5.46 2.82 5.29
CA TRP A 23 -4.30 3.73 5.32
C TRP A 23 -2.98 3.10 4.87
N SER A 24 -2.83 1.78 5.01
CA SER A 24 -1.57 1.12 4.71
C SER A 24 -1.35 1.08 3.19
N PRO A 25 -0.20 1.55 2.69
CA PRO A 25 0.05 1.58 1.25
C PRO A 25 0.01 0.18 0.64
N LYS A 26 0.35 -0.87 1.41
CA LYS A 26 0.34 -2.26 0.93
C LYS A 26 -1.05 -2.84 0.81
N THR A 27 -1.94 -2.58 1.77
CA THR A 27 -3.31 -3.10 1.74
C THR A 27 -4.20 -2.31 0.77
N MET A 28 -3.93 -1.01 0.61
CA MET A 28 -4.56 -0.17 -0.41
C MET A 28 -4.38 -0.71 -1.83
N ILE A 29 -3.22 -1.29 -2.17
CA ILE A 29 -2.99 -1.90 -3.49
C ILE A 29 -4.01 -3.01 -3.75
N THR A 30 -4.19 -3.94 -2.79
CA THR A 30 -5.16 -5.03 -2.94
C THR A 30 -6.59 -4.52 -2.96
N ARG A 31 -6.91 -3.48 -2.18
CA ARG A 31 -8.22 -2.81 -2.24
C ARG A 31 -8.48 -2.22 -3.64
N TYR A 32 -7.52 -1.52 -4.23
CA TYR A 32 -7.62 -1.04 -5.62
C TYR A 32 -7.77 -2.19 -6.62
N CYS A 33 -7.05 -3.31 -6.45
CA CYS A 33 -7.18 -4.46 -7.32
C CYS A 33 -8.59 -5.07 -7.26
N LEU A 34 -9.12 -5.34 -6.07
CA LEU A 34 -10.46 -5.92 -5.89
C LEU A 34 -11.54 -5.02 -6.51
N THR A 35 -11.46 -3.72 -6.22
CA THR A 35 -12.42 -2.72 -6.70
C THR A 35 -12.36 -2.48 -8.20
N PHE A 36 -11.16 -2.32 -8.78
CA PHE A 36 -10.96 -2.19 -10.22
C PHE A 36 -11.51 -3.38 -11.00
N LYS A 37 -11.38 -4.58 -10.43
CA LYS A 37 -11.91 -5.82 -11.00
C LYS A 37 -13.42 -5.99 -10.77
N GLY A 38 -14.05 -5.13 -9.97
CA GLY A 38 -15.46 -5.22 -9.60
C GLY A 38 -15.78 -6.46 -8.75
N LEU A 39 -14.81 -6.96 -7.98
CA LEU A 39 -14.98 -8.13 -7.12
C LEU A 39 -15.59 -7.71 -5.78
N PRO A 40 -16.67 -8.37 -5.32
CA PRO A 40 -17.22 -8.07 -4.01
C PRO A 40 -16.24 -8.47 -2.92
N PHE A 41 -16.04 -7.61 -1.93
CA PHE A 41 -15.20 -7.92 -0.79
C PHE A 41 -15.68 -7.23 0.48
N GLN A 42 -15.28 -7.77 1.62
CA GLN A 42 -15.43 -7.15 2.93
C GLN A 42 -14.06 -7.03 3.58
N THR A 43 -13.90 -6.04 4.46
CA THR A 43 -12.66 -5.85 5.21
C THR A 43 -12.79 -6.47 6.61
N VAL A 44 -11.84 -7.32 6.97
CA VAL A 44 -11.61 -7.74 8.36
C VAL A 44 -10.37 -7.01 8.85
N TRP A 45 -10.51 -6.33 9.99
CA TRP A 45 -9.44 -5.53 10.56
C TRP A 45 -8.62 -6.36 11.54
N LEU A 46 -7.30 -6.42 11.34
CA LEU A 46 -6.36 -7.05 12.24
C LEU A 46 -5.37 -6.00 12.75
N GLU A 47 -5.26 -5.89 14.07
CA GLU A 47 -4.24 -5.06 14.70
C GLU A 47 -2.85 -5.63 14.42
N CYS A 48 -1.83 -4.77 14.36
CA CYS A 48 -0.45 -5.16 14.08
C CYS A 48 0.07 -6.36 14.91
N PRO A 49 -0.16 -6.45 16.24
CA PRO A 49 0.28 -7.60 17.03
C PRO A 49 -0.42 -8.92 16.68
N GLU A 50 -1.58 -8.88 16.01
CA GLU A 50 -2.37 -10.06 15.65
C GLU A 50 -1.93 -10.72 14.33
N ILE A 51 -1.18 -9.99 13.50
CA ILE A 51 -0.76 -10.46 12.17
C ILE A 51 0.10 -11.73 12.27
N LYS A 52 1.08 -11.79 13.18
CA LYS A 52 1.93 -12.99 13.35
C LYS A 52 1.13 -14.20 13.86
N PRO A 53 0.34 -14.09 14.96
CA PRO A 53 -0.56 -15.16 15.38
C PRO A 53 -1.49 -15.65 14.28
N PHE A 54 -2.04 -14.74 13.46
CA PHE A 54 -2.88 -15.10 12.32
C PHE A 54 -2.12 -15.96 11.30
N TYR A 55 -0.88 -15.61 10.97
CA TYR A 55 -0.05 -16.42 10.07
C TYR A 55 0.26 -17.80 10.65
N GLU A 56 0.59 -17.87 11.95
CA GLU A 56 0.88 -19.14 12.64
C GLU A 56 -0.35 -20.06 12.68
N GLN A 57 -1.53 -19.52 13.02
CA GLN A 57 -2.79 -20.26 13.04
C GLN A 57 -3.14 -20.87 11.67
N HIS A 58 -2.82 -20.17 10.59
CA HIS A 58 -3.13 -20.61 9.23
C HIS A 58 -1.93 -21.27 8.51
N SER A 59 -0.83 -21.53 9.22
CA SER A 59 0.39 -22.14 8.66
C SER A 59 0.91 -21.39 7.42
N LEU A 60 0.82 -20.06 7.42
CA LEU A 60 1.26 -19.20 6.32
C LEU A 60 2.75 -18.88 6.42
N ALA A 61 3.43 -18.89 5.27
CA ALA A 61 4.81 -18.44 5.18
C ALA A 61 4.91 -16.91 5.25
N PRO A 62 5.95 -16.35 5.91
CA PRO A 62 6.28 -14.93 5.82
C PRO A 62 6.44 -14.46 4.36
N THR A 63 6.04 -13.22 4.08
CA THR A 63 5.98 -12.67 2.72
C THR A 63 7.26 -11.94 2.31
N THR A 64 8.05 -11.48 3.29
CA THR A 64 9.25 -10.67 3.02
C THR A 64 10.28 -10.81 4.13
N LEU A 65 11.50 -10.36 3.84
CA LEU A 65 12.61 -10.30 4.78
C LEU A 65 12.94 -8.84 5.08
N ARG A 66 13.28 -8.54 6.33
CA ARG A 66 13.89 -7.27 6.74
C ARG A 66 15.21 -7.53 7.45
N VAL A 67 16.21 -6.69 7.19
CA VAL A 67 17.46 -6.74 7.95
C VAL A 67 17.23 -6.05 9.29
N ILE A 68 17.29 -6.80 10.38
CA ILE A 68 17.18 -6.31 11.75
C ILE A 68 18.48 -6.68 12.47
N LYS A 69 19.23 -5.67 12.91
CA LYS A 69 20.54 -5.85 13.57
C LYS A 69 21.51 -6.75 12.78
N GLY A 70 21.53 -6.60 11.45
CA GLY A 70 22.39 -7.38 10.55
C GLY A 70 21.83 -8.76 10.15
N THR A 71 20.68 -9.17 10.69
CA THR A 71 20.08 -10.48 10.42
C THR A 71 18.85 -10.35 9.52
N ALA A 72 18.79 -11.15 8.46
CA ALA A 72 17.59 -11.29 7.64
C ALA A 72 16.47 -11.94 8.46
N THR A 73 15.46 -11.16 8.81
CA THR A 73 14.33 -11.54 9.68
C THR A 73 13.06 -11.66 8.85
N PRO A 74 12.37 -12.81 8.88
CA PRO A 74 11.09 -12.98 8.19
C PRO A 74 9.98 -12.10 8.80
N MET A 75 9.15 -11.53 7.92
CA MET A 75 8.05 -10.63 8.31
C MET A 75 6.70 -11.20 7.87
N HIS A 76 5.76 -11.21 8.81
CA HIS A 76 4.33 -11.45 8.55
C HIS A 76 3.67 -10.09 8.26
N THR A 77 2.91 -9.98 7.18
CA THR A 77 2.42 -8.69 6.69
C THR A 77 1.00 -8.78 6.19
N LEU A 78 0.31 -7.65 6.10
CA LEU A 78 -0.89 -7.50 5.29
C LEU A 78 -0.54 -6.78 3.98
N PRO A 79 -1.30 -6.99 2.89
CA PRO A 79 -2.60 -7.66 2.82
C PRO A 79 -2.53 -9.19 2.80
N VAL A 80 -3.63 -9.79 3.26
CA VAL A 80 -4.02 -11.18 3.02
C VAL A 80 -5.44 -11.16 2.49
N ILE A 81 -5.78 -12.05 1.57
CA ILE A 81 -7.17 -12.30 1.19
C ILE A 81 -7.56 -13.74 1.49
N MET A 82 -8.79 -13.95 1.96
CA MET A 82 -9.47 -15.24 1.89
C MET A 82 -10.52 -15.16 0.80
N ASP A 83 -10.42 -16.04 -0.19
CA ASP A 83 -11.40 -16.17 -1.26
C ASP A 83 -12.34 -17.36 -1.00
N PRO A 84 -13.59 -17.13 -0.56
CA PRO A 84 -14.52 -18.21 -0.23
C PRO A 84 -15.08 -18.91 -1.46
N ASN A 85 -14.81 -18.40 -2.67
CA ASN A 85 -15.22 -19.03 -3.93
C ASN A 85 -14.24 -20.13 -4.35
N THR A 86 -13.01 -20.12 -3.80
CA THR A 86 -11.99 -21.15 -4.06
C THR A 86 -11.43 -21.81 -2.79
N ASP A 87 -11.84 -21.33 -1.61
CA ASP A 87 -11.32 -21.73 -0.30
C ASP A 87 -9.79 -21.56 -0.19
N ARG A 88 -9.29 -20.42 -0.70
CA ARG A 88 -7.86 -20.11 -0.70
C ARG A 88 -7.55 -18.88 0.15
N LEU A 89 -6.47 -18.99 0.92
CA LEU A 89 -5.85 -17.88 1.65
C LEU A 89 -4.59 -17.47 0.90
N ILE A 90 -4.52 -16.22 0.42
CA ILE A 90 -3.41 -15.71 -0.40
C ILE A 90 -2.78 -14.50 0.30
N THR A 91 -1.46 -14.53 0.43
CA THR A 91 -0.63 -13.49 1.04
C THR A 91 0.17 -12.76 -0.04
N ASP A 92 0.74 -11.60 0.30
CA ASP A 92 1.53 -10.73 -0.59
C ASP A 92 0.70 -10.02 -1.68
N SER A 93 0.73 -8.69 -1.71
CA SER A 93 -0.10 -7.89 -2.62
C SER A 93 0.15 -8.19 -4.10
N PHE A 94 1.38 -8.53 -4.48
CA PHE A 94 1.73 -8.85 -5.87
C PHE A 94 1.21 -10.22 -6.26
N VAL A 95 1.41 -11.22 -5.40
CA VAL A 95 0.87 -12.58 -5.59
C VAL A 95 -0.66 -12.57 -5.61
N ILE A 96 -1.29 -11.78 -4.73
CA ILE A 96 -2.74 -11.58 -4.73
C ILE A 96 -3.22 -11.02 -6.07
N ALA A 97 -2.55 -10.01 -6.62
CA ALA A 97 -2.93 -9.44 -7.92
C ALA A 97 -2.82 -10.46 -9.06
N GLN A 98 -1.77 -11.28 -9.09
CA GLN A 98 -1.64 -12.38 -10.06
C GLN A 98 -2.79 -13.38 -9.90
N TYR A 99 -3.06 -13.82 -8.67
CA TYR A 99 -4.16 -14.72 -8.37
C TYR A 99 -5.50 -14.17 -8.84
N LEU A 100 -5.79 -12.89 -8.58
CA LEU A 100 -7.05 -12.28 -8.99
C LEU A 100 -7.18 -12.23 -10.53
N ASP A 101 -6.10 -11.92 -11.24
CA ASP A 101 -6.11 -11.93 -12.71
C ASP A 101 -6.30 -13.34 -13.29
N GLU A 102 -5.71 -14.36 -12.67
CA GLU A 102 -5.86 -15.76 -13.09
C GLU A 102 -7.24 -16.33 -12.76
N GLN A 103 -7.71 -16.11 -11.53
CA GLN A 103 -8.95 -16.69 -11.00
C GLN A 103 -10.22 -16.02 -11.55
N TYR A 104 -10.15 -14.72 -11.86
CA TYR A 104 -11.27 -13.94 -12.37
C TYR A 104 -10.94 -13.35 -13.74
N PRO A 105 -10.77 -14.19 -14.78
CA PRO A 105 -10.23 -13.76 -16.07
C PRO A 105 -11.18 -12.83 -16.85
N ASP A 106 -12.48 -12.89 -16.57
CA ASP A 106 -13.52 -12.08 -17.22
C ASP A 106 -13.61 -10.64 -16.67
N THR A 107 -12.82 -10.32 -15.65
CA THR A 107 -12.71 -8.97 -15.08
C THR A 107 -11.51 -8.22 -15.67
N PRO A 108 -11.49 -6.87 -15.63
CA PRO A 108 -10.33 -6.08 -16.07
C PRO A 108 -9.01 -6.58 -15.47
N LYS A 109 -7.94 -6.66 -16.26
CA LYS A 109 -6.65 -7.19 -15.80
C LYS A 109 -5.86 -6.10 -15.07
N VAL A 110 -5.35 -6.40 -13.88
CA VAL A 110 -4.45 -5.47 -13.15
C VAL A 110 -3.01 -5.59 -13.63
N MET A 111 -2.62 -6.73 -14.19
CA MET A 111 -1.31 -6.97 -14.83
C MET A 111 -1.48 -7.41 -16.30
N PRO A 112 -1.98 -6.54 -17.20
CA PRO A 112 -2.18 -6.88 -18.60
C PRO A 112 -0.87 -7.12 -19.36
N ASN A 113 -0.95 -7.67 -20.57
CA ASN A 113 0.15 -7.66 -21.56
C ASN A 113 1.50 -8.24 -21.09
N ARG A 114 1.49 -9.22 -20.17
CA ARG A 114 2.70 -9.86 -19.64
C ARG A 114 3.69 -8.90 -18.97
N ILE A 115 3.20 -7.80 -18.40
CA ILE A 115 4.03 -6.80 -17.71
C ILE A 115 4.55 -7.27 -16.34
N THR A 116 4.15 -8.44 -15.86
CA THR A 116 4.41 -8.95 -14.50
C THR A 116 5.87 -8.80 -14.06
N ALA A 117 6.83 -9.16 -14.92
CA ALA A 117 8.25 -9.02 -14.61
C ALA A 117 8.69 -7.55 -14.48
N LEU A 118 8.19 -6.66 -15.35
CA LEU A 118 8.48 -5.22 -15.29
C LEU A 118 7.85 -4.58 -14.05
N VAL A 119 6.64 -4.99 -13.68
CA VAL A 119 5.97 -4.54 -12.45
C VAL A 119 6.74 -5.00 -11.21
N TYR A 120 7.32 -6.20 -11.22
CA TYR A 120 8.18 -6.67 -10.13
C TYR A 120 9.45 -5.81 -9.98
N VAL A 121 10.08 -5.43 -11.10
CA VAL A 121 11.22 -4.49 -11.09
C VAL A 121 10.77 -3.11 -10.59
N PHE A 122 9.63 -2.61 -11.09
CA PHE A 122 9.04 -1.35 -10.67
C PHE A 122 8.77 -1.30 -9.16
N GLN A 123 8.30 -2.40 -8.58
CA GLN A 123 8.11 -2.50 -7.13
C GLN A 123 9.40 -2.22 -6.35
N THR A 124 10.54 -2.72 -6.82
CA THR A 124 11.84 -2.46 -6.21
C THR A 124 12.26 -1.00 -6.39
N ALA A 125 12.06 -0.44 -7.59
CA ALA A 125 12.34 0.97 -7.86
C ALA A 125 11.50 1.91 -6.98
N LEU A 126 10.20 1.64 -6.84
CA LEU A 126 9.30 2.40 -5.96
C LEU A 126 9.73 2.31 -4.50
N GLN A 127 10.06 1.11 -4.01
CA GLN A 127 10.51 0.93 -2.62
C GLN A 127 11.78 1.73 -2.33
N ASN A 128 12.74 1.74 -3.25
CA ASN A 128 13.96 2.53 -3.10
C ASN A 128 13.68 4.04 -3.13
N THR A 129 12.76 4.47 -4.01
CA THR A 129 12.38 5.87 -4.18
C THR A 129 11.79 6.46 -2.89
N ILE A 130 10.94 5.71 -2.19
CA ILE A 130 10.27 6.19 -0.97
C ILE A 130 11.07 5.94 0.32
N MET A 131 12.27 5.35 0.23
CA MET A 131 13.04 4.98 1.41
C MET A 131 13.43 6.20 2.25
N GLY A 132 13.74 7.33 1.60
CA GLY A 132 14.13 8.57 2.29
C GLY A 132 13.04 9.17 3.18
N SER A 133 11.76 8.91 2.87
CA SER A 133 10.62 9.40 3.66
C SER A 133 10.12 8.40 4.71
N VAL A 134 10.66 7.18 4.76
CA VAL A 134 10.08 6.07 5.53
C VAL A 134 10.04 6.34 7.04
N LEU A 135 11.04 7.04 7.59
CA LEU A 135 11.11 7.36 9.02
C LEU A 135 10.04 8.39 9.42
N LEU A 136 9.91 9.46 8.62
CA LEU A 136 8.88 10.49 8.82
C LEU A 136 7.48 9.85 8.77
N ALA A 137 7.23 9.08 7.70
CA ALA A 137 5.96 8.42 7.47
C ALA A 137 5.64 7.40 8.57
N SER A 138 6.63 6.65 9.05
CA SER A 138 6.50 5.72 10.18
C SER A 138 6.14 6.46 11.47
N PHE A 139 6.86 7.55 11.78
CA PHE A 139 6.69 8.28 13.03
C PHE A 139 5.30 8.92 13.14
N ARG A 140 4.91 9.66 12.09
CA ARG A 140 3.63 10.38 12.05
C ARG A 140 2.46 9.42 11.85
N GLY A 141 2.60 8.43 10.96
CA GLY A 141 1.57 7.42 10.74
C GLY A 141 1.24 6.61 11.99
N ALA A 142 2.24 6.30 12.83
CA ALA A 142 2.02 5.60 14.09
C ALA A 142 1.15 6.38 15.09
N GLN A 143 1.12 7.72 15.01
CA GLN A 143 0.26 8.53 15.90
C GLN A 143 -1.23 8.32 15.63
N LYS A 144 -1.58 7.87 14.42
CA LYS A 144 -2.95 7.64 13.97
C LYS A 144 -3.38 6.17 14.12
N LEU A 145 -2.53 5.29 14.68
CA LEU A 145 -2.88 3.89 14.96
C LEU A 145 -3.61 3.73 16.29
N ASN A 146 -4.40 2.66 16.41
CA ASN A 146 -4.95 2.24 17.70
C ASN A 146 -3.83 1.93 18.71
N PRO A 147 -4.07 2.09 20.03
CA PRO A 147 -3.02 2.01 21.04
C PRO A 147 -2.15 0.73 20.96
N VAL A 148 -2.78 -0.44 20.79
CA VAL A 148 -2.07 -1.72 20.70
C VAL A 148 -1.19 -1.84 19.45
N SER A 149 -1.69 -1.34 18.30
CA SER A 149 -0.91 -1.28 17.07
C SER A 149 0.21 -0.24 17.16
N LYS A 150 -0.04 0.91 17.78
CA LYS A 150 0.95 1.97 17.96
C LYS A 150 2.14 1.48 18.78
N GLU A 151 1.89 0.85 19.92
CA GLU A 151 2.95 0.29 20.77
C GLU A 151 3.79 -0.75 20.03
N TYR A 152 3.12 -1.71 19.39
CA TYR A 152 3.79 -2.74 18.57
C TYR A 152 4.61 -2.11 17.44
N PHE A 153 4.06 -1.12 16.74
CA PHE A 153 4.70 -0.46 15.61
C PHE A 153 5.94 0.31 16.05
N ILE A 154 5.85 1.11 17.11
CA ILE A 154 6.99 1.86 17.67
C ILE A 154 8.13 0.91 18.03
N ARG A 155 7.83 -0.16 18.78
CA ARG A 155 8.84 -1.14 19.20
C ARG A 155 9.51 -1.80 18.00
N THR A 156 8.73 -2.35 17.07
CA THR A 156 9.27 -3.07 15.91
C THR A 156 10.05 -2.18 14.94
N ARG A 157 9.64 -0.91 14.77
CA ARG A 157 10.36 0.02 13.88
C ARG A 157 11.65 0.51 14.53
N THR A 158 11.64 0.79 15.84
CA THR A 158 12.86 1.12 16.60
C THR A 158 13.87 -0.02 16.52
N GLU A 159 13.43 -1.27 16.70
CA GLU A 159 14.26 -2.47 16.53
C GLU A 159 14.83 -2.60 15.11
N GLN A 160 13.99 -2.38 14.09
CA GLN A 160 14.36 -2.48 12.69
C GLN A 160 15.39 -1.44 12.27
N PHE A 161 15.16 -0.16 12.61
CA PHE A 161 16.02 0.95 12.18
C PHE A 161 17.22 1.17 13.10
N GLY A 162 17.23 0.56 14.30
CA GLY A 162 18.37 0.59 15.21
C GLY A 162 18.65 1.96 15.84
N ILE A 163 17.70 2.89 15.77
CA ILE A 163 17.78 4.22 16.38
C ILE A 163 16.56 4.46 17.28
N PRO A 164 16.67 5.26 18.36
CA PRO A 164 15.53 5.63 19.20
C PRO A 164 14.38 6.26 18.40
N TRP A 165 13.14 6.04 18.86
CA TRP A 165 11.92 6.49 18.19
C TRP A 165 11.92 8.00 17.93
N GLU A 166 12.38 8.79 18.90
CA GLU A 166 12.43 10.26 18.83
C GLU A 166 13.42 10.75 17.76
N GLN A 167 14.45 9.94 17.44
CA GLN A 167 15.43 10.27 16.41
C GLN A 167 14.88 10.08 14.98
N PHE A 168 13.69 9.49 14.82
CA PHE A 168 13.06 9.35 13.50
C PHE A 168 12.72 10.71 12.91
N VAL A 169 12.40 11.73 13.72
CA VAL A 169 11.97 13.07 13.27
C VAL A 169 12.66 14.19 14.04
N ALA A 170 13.93 14.00 14.38
CA ALA A 170 14.73 15.02 15.06
C ALA A 170 14.64 16.37 14.31
N PRO A 171 14.54 17.54 14.99
CA PRO A 171 14.27 18.83 14.36
C PRO A 171 15.18 19.16 13.17
N GLU A 172 16.46 18.80 13.27
CA GLU A 172 17.49 18.99 12.25
C GLU A 172 17.27 18.15 10.97
N LYS A 173 16.45 17.09 11.04
CA LYS A 173 16.11 16.23 9.89
C LYS A 173 14.89 16.72 9.12
N ARG A 174 14.14 17.72 9.63
CA ARG A 174 12.85 18.13 9.06
C ARG A 174 12.97 18.51 7.58
N GLU A 175 13.91 19.38 7.24
CA GLU A 175 14.10 19.83 5.85
C GLU A 175 14.54 18.68 4.94
N GLN A 176 15.48 17.85 5.41
CA GLN A 176 15.93 16.66 4.67
C GLN A 176 14.77 15.71 4.37
N GLN A 177 13.91 15.46 5.35
CA GLN A 177 12.77 14.54 5.21
C GLN A 177 11.71 15.12 4.28
N TRP A 178 11.42 16.41 4.39
CA TRP A 178 10.53 17.11 3.47
C TRP A 178 11.02 17.02 2.02
N ASN A 179 12.30 17.31 1.81
CA ASN A 179 12.92 17.21 0.49
C ASN A 179 12.97 15.77 -0.02
N ALA A 180 13.09 14.77 0.85
CA ALA A 180 13.02 13.36 0.46
C ALA A 180 11.63 12.95 -0.03
N VAL A 181 10.55 13.44 0.59
CA VAL A 181 9.18 13.21 0.10
C VAL A 181 9.01 13.88 -1.27
N ARG A 182 9.45 15.15 -1.42
CA ARG A 182 9.40 15.86 -2.70
C ARG A 182 10.18 15.14 -3.79
N ALA A 183 11.41 14.73 -3.52
CA ALA A 183 12.24 14.00 -4.48
C ALA A 183 11.62 12.65 -4.88
N ALA A 184 10.94 11.96 -3.95
CA ALA A 184 10.20 10.75 -4.27
C ALA A 184 9.04 11.05 -5.22
N CYS A 185 8.28 12.12 -4.98
CA CYS A 185 7.26 12.61 -5.91
C CYS A 185 7.87 12.95 -7.28
N ASP A 186 8.91 13.77 -7.35
CA ASP A 186 9.55 14.16 -8.62
C ASP A 186 10.08 12.95 -9.41
N THR A 187 10.65 11.96 -8.71
CA THR A 187 11.12 10.72 -9.34
C THR A 187 9.97 9.92 -9.91
N MET A 188 8.88 9.75 -9.15
CA MET A 188 7.68 9.08 -9.64
C MET A 188 7.10 9.84 -10.84
N ASP A 189 7.06 11.17 -10.82
CA ASP A 189 6.54 12.01 -11.91
C ASP A 189 7.24 11.70 -13.23
N GLY A 190 8.57 11.63 -13.20
CA GLY A 190 9.41 11.29 -14.34
C GLY A 190 9.10 9.92 -14.96
N TRP A 191 8.58 8.96 -14.19
CA TRP A 191 8.12 7.69 -14.77
C TRP A 191 6.87 7.88 -15.64
N TYR A 192 5.94 8.72 -15.18
CA TYR A 192 4.69 9.00 -15.90
C TYR A 192 4.89 9.94 -17.10
N THR A 193 5.90 10.81 -17.12
CA THR A 193 6.15 11.70 -18.28
C THR A 193 6.49 10.95 -19.56
N THR A 194 6.89 9.68 -19.47
CA THR A 194 7.16 8.83 -20.63
C THR A 194 5.92 8.09 -21.15
N SER A 195 4.81 8.15 -20.41
CA SER A 195 3.53 7.58 -20.82
C SER A 195 2.76 8.51 -21.75
N SER A 196 1.98 7.94 -22.66
CA SER A 196 1.07 8.69 -23.55
C SER A 196 -0.23 9.14 -22.89
N GLY A 197 -0.47 8.75 -21.63
CA GLY A 197 -1.73 9.02 -20.92
C GLY A 197 -1.53 9.26 -19.42
N GLN A 198 -2.64 9.18 -18.66
CA GLN A 198 -2.64 9.48 -17.23
C GLN A 198 -1.94 8.41 -16.37
N PHE A 199 -1.95 7.16 -16.83
CA PHE A 199 -1.40 5.99 -16.14
C PHE A 199 -0.13 5.49 -16.85
N LEU A 200 0.61 4.58 -16.21
CA LEU A 200 1.86 4.02 -16.76
C LEU A 200 1.67 3.24 -18.07
N LEU A 201 0.45 2.75 -18.35
CA LEU A 201 0.09 2.06 -19.60
C LEU A 201 -0.82 2.90 -20.51
N GLY A 202 -0.71 4.23 -20.44
CA GLY A 202 -1.57 5.16 -21.17
C GLY A 202 -2.85 5.47 -20.38
N ASP A 203 -4.01 5.09 -20.90
CA ASP A 203 -5.31 5.48 -20.33
C ASP A 203 -5.94 4.44 -19.40
N THR A 204 -5.31 3.27 -19.27
CA THR A 204 -5.79 2.18 -18.40
C THR A 204 -4.84 2.02 -17.20
N PRO A 205 -5.35 2.08 -15.96
CA PRO A 205 -4.52 1.83 -14.79
C PRO A 205 -4.08 0.37 -14.72
N CYS A 206 -2.91 0.13 -14.14
CA CYS A 206 -2.42 -1.20 -13.81
C CYS A 206 -1.97 -1.27 -12.35
N PHE A 207 -1.48 -2.46 -11.94
CA PHE A 207 -0.98 -2.69 -10.59
C PHE A 207 0.07 -1.67 -10.16
N ALA A 208 0.98 -1.26 -11.06
CA ALA A 208 2.01 -0.27 -10.75
C ALA A 208 1.42 1.12 -10.44
N ASP A 209 0.35 1.52 -11.12
CA ASP A 209 -0.37 2.76 -10.80
C ASP A 209 -1.01 2.68 -9.40
N PHE A 210 -1.59 1.52 -9.04
CA PHE A 210 -2.17 1.30 -7.71
C PHE A 210 -1.11 1.31 -6.60
N MET A 211 0.13 0.90 -6.88
CA MET A 211 1.23 1.04 -5.95
C MET A 211 1.55 2.51 -5.67
N VAL A 212 1.63 3.33 -6.71
CA VAL A 212 1.90 4.77 -6.58
C VAL A 212 0.73 5.48 -5.89
N ALA A 213 -0.52 5.17 -6.26
CA ALA A 213 -1.70 5.68 -5.59
C ALA A 213 -1.73 5.29 -4.10
N GLY A 214 -1.39 4.03 -3.76
CA GLY A 214 -1.26 3.57 -2.38
C GLY A 214 -0.19 4.32 -1.58
N VAL A 215 0.97 4.60 -2.20
CA VAL A 215 2.00 5.47 -1.59
C VAL A 215 1.46 6.86 -1.33
N TYR A 216 0.76 7.46 -2.29
CA TYR A 216 0.25 8.82 -2.13
C TYR A 216 -0.90 8.91 -1.12
N LYS A 217 -1.74 7.87 -1.00
CA LYS A 217 -2.70 7.73 0.11
C LYS A 217 -2.01 7.62 1.47
N TRP A 218 -0.87 6.95 1.54
CA TRP A 218 -0.07 6.92 2.76
C TRP A 218 0.52 8.30 3.07
N ILE A 219 1.01 9.03 2.07
CA ILE A 219 1.46 10.43 2.18
C ILE A 219 0.35 11.32 2.75
N GLN A 220 -0.85 11.24 2.17
CA GLN A 220 -2.05 11.92 2.67
C GLN A 220 -2.34 11.54 4.13
N TYR A 221 -2.20 10.27 4.47
CA TYR A 221 -2.51 9.77 5.81
C TYR A 221 -1.57 10.33 6.88
N TYR A 222 -0.26 10.51 6.62
CA TYR A 222 0.67 10.94 7.68
C TYR A 222 0.97 12.45 7.70
N PHE A 223 0.58 13.21 6.69
CA PHE A 223 0.71 14.66 6.70
C PHE A 223 -0.41 15.36 7.46
N GLU A 224 -0.11 16.56 7.96
CA GLU A 224 -1.08 17.48 8.51
C GLU A 224 -1.72 18.32 7.38
N ASP A 225 -2.88 18.92 7.63
CA ASP A 225 -3.68 19.61 6.60
C ASP A 225 -2.88 20.66 5.83
N GLN A 226 -2.09 21.49 6.50
CA GLN A 226 -1.29 22.53 5.85
C GLN A 226 -0.20 21.97 4.93
N GLU A 227 0.51 20.93 5.37
CA GLU A 227 1.53 20.26 4.55
C GLU A 227 0.87 19.57 3.35
N TRP A 228 -0.29 18.96 3.58
CA TRP A 228 -1.07 18.32 2.53
C TRP A 228 -1.53 19.31 1.46
N GLU A 229 -1.99 20.51 1.83
CA GLU A 229 -2.33 21.58 0.87
C GLU A 229 -1.17 21.94 -0.06
N GLU A 230 0.07 21.86 0.42
CA GLU A 230 1.25 22.07 -0.43
C GLU A 230 1.53 20.87 -1.34
N VAL A 231 1.53 19.65 -0.77
CA VAL A 231 1.82 18.41 -1.50
C VAL A 231 0.86 18.22 -2.68
N LYS A 232 -0.41 18.60 -2.53
CA LYS A 232 -1.42 18.58 -3.61
C LYS A 232 -1.03 19.38 -4.85
N ARG A 233 -0.15 20.39 -4.72
CA ARG A 233 0.27 21.27 -5.83
C ARG A 233 1.55 20.79 -6.52
N TRP A 234 2.23 19.79 -5.98
CA TRP A 234 3.47 19.27 -6.56
C TRP A 234 3.22 18.59 -7.92
N ASN A 235 4.23 18.64 -8.79
CA ASN A 235 4.19 18.08 -10.15
C ASN A 235 2.91 18.49 -10.90
N GLU A 236 2.58 19.79 -10.80
CA GLU A 236 1.39 20.41 -11.40
C GLU A 236 0.08 19.71 -11.01
N GLY A 237 0.00 19.18 -9.79
CA GLY A 237 -1.16 18.46 -9.28
C GLY A 237 -1.35 17.05 -9.84
N ARG A 238 -0.32 16.44 -10.48
CA ARG A 238 -0.39 15.08 -11.04
C ARG A 238 -0.94 14.07 -10.05
N TRP A 239 -0.42 14.09 -8.83
CA TRP A 239 -0.73 13.06 -7.85
C TRP A 239 -2.18 13.09 -7.39
N MET A 240 -2.77 14.28 -7.30
CA MET A 240 -4.20 14.40 -7.05
C MET A 240 -5.03 13.84 -8.19
N ARG A 241 -4.66 14.14 -9.45
CA ARG A 241 -5.32 13.53 -10.62
C ARG A 241 -5.21 12.00 -10.61
N LEU A 242 -4.04 11.46 -10.27
CA LEU A 242 -3.84 10.02 -10.17
C LEU A 242 -4.74 9.42 -9.08
N VAL A 243 -4.72 9.99 -7.87
CA VAL A 243 -5.54 9.52 -6.75
C VAL A 243 -7.02 9.57 -7.11
N GLU A 244 -7.54 10.70 -7.58
CA GLU A 244 -8.94 10.85 -7.98
C GLU A 244 -9.34 9.82 -9.05
N ALA A 245 -8.47 9.60 -10.04
CA ALA A 245 -8.71 8.63 -11.10
C ALA A 245 -8.65 7.17 -10.64
N THR A 246 -7.96 6.87 -9.53
CA THR A 246 -7.97 5.55 -8.88
C THR A 246 -9.08 5.41 -7.83
N ASP A 247 -9.42 6.48 -7.12
CA ASP A 247 -10.41 6.48 -6.04
C ASP A 247 -11.82 6.26 -6.56
N ARG A 248 -12.10 6.63 -7.82
CA ARG A 248 -13.37 6.27 -8.49
C ARG A 248 -13.67 4.77 -8.47
N TYR A 249 -12.66 3.92 -8.26
CA TYR A 249 -12.84 2.48 -8.09
C TYR A 249 -13.20 2.12 -6.64
N LEU A 250 -12.72 2.86 -5.64
CA LEU A 250 -12.97 2.60 -4.22
C LEU A 250 -14.45 2.82 -3.81
N ASP A 251 -15.19 3.65 -4.54
CA ASP A 251 -16.61 3.88 -4.33
C ASP A 251 -17.45 2.73 -4.93
N CYS A 252 -17.54 1.60 -4.21
CA CYS A 252 -18.45 0.50 -4.57
C CYS A 252 -19.92 0.77 -4.21
N SER A 253 -20.40 2.00 -4.45
CA SER A 253 -21.82 2.38 -4.37
C SER A 253 -22.54 2.17 -5.72
N LYS A 254 -22.30 1.05 -6.41
CA LYS A 254 -23.01 0.66 -7.63
C LYS A 254 -23.27 -0.84 -7.69
#